data_AF-A0A537H857-F1
#
_entry.id   AF-A0A537H857-F1
#
_cell.length_a   1.000
_cell.length_b   1.000
_cell.length_c   1.000
_cell.angle_alpha   90.00
_cell.angle_beta   90.00
_cell.angle_gamma   90.00
#
_symmetry.space_group_name_H-M   'P 1'
#
loop_
_entity.id
_entity.type
_entity.pdbx_description
1 polymer ?
#
loop_
_entity_poly.entity_id
_entity_poly.type
_entity_poly.pdbx_seq_one_letter_code
_entity_poly.pdbx_strand_id
1 'polypeptide(L)'
;MDEKQFAVLNDKLDKMIRFLALGAVRGLSQEKDKIKELDAAGFKPNEIDRLLGKTVGYSRVVLERLKEKKQPQPGAPSATGTSSSTTQTSSTPQGQQEMTTV
;
A
#
# COMPACT_ATOMS: atom_id res chain seq x y z
N MET A 1 14.93 -41.11 -9.09
CA MET A 1 15.45 -39.73 -9.26
C MET A 1 16.59 -39.58 -8.31
N ASP A 2 17.81 -39.44 -8.81
CA ASP A 2 19.00 -39.27 -7.98
C ASP A 2 19.08 -37.84 -7.42
N GLU A 3 19.59 -37.71 -6.20
CA GLU A 3 19.66 -36.44 -5.47
C GLU A 3 20.49 -35.37 -6.21
N LYS A 4 21.50 -35.79 -6.96
CA LYS A 4 22.30 -34.91 -7.84
C LYS A 4 21.48 -34.33 -8.98
N GLN A 5 20.57 -35.11 -9.57
CA GLN A 5 19.71 -34.63 -10.66
C GLN A 5 18.67 -33.64 -10.12
N PHE A 6 18.16 -33.89 -8.91
CA PHE A 6 17.24 -32.97 -8.24
C PHE A 6 17.90 -31.62 -7.90
N ALA A 7 19.15 -31.63 -7.42
CA ALA A 7 19.90 -30.40 -7.16
C ALA A 7 20.13 -29.57 -8.44
N VAL A 8 20.51 -30.22 -9.55
CA VAL A 8 20.69 -29.54 -10.84
C VAL A 8 19.37 -28.97 -11.37
N LEU A 9 18.27 -29.69 -11.18
CA LEU A 9 16.94 -29.21 -11.57
C LEU A 9 16.54 -27.97 -10.77
N ASN A 10 16.72 -27.99 -9.45
CA ASN A 10 16.44 -26.82 -8.60
C ASN A 10 17.29 -25.61 -8.98
N ASP A 11 18.58 -25.79 -9.27
CA ASP A 11 19.45 -24.70 -9.71
C ASP A 11 18.98 -24.09 -11.05
N LYS A 12 18.51 -24.93 -11.98
CA LYS A 12 17.90 -24.43 -13.23
C LYS A 12 16.60 -23.67 -12.98
N LEU A 13 15.72 -24.19 -12.13
CA LEU A 13 14.46 -23.55 -11.80
C LEU A 13 14.69 -22.19 -11.12
N ASP A 14 15.63 -22.12 -10.18
CA ASP A 14 16.00 -20.89 -9.50
C ASP A 14 16.51 -19.82 -10.48
N LYS A 15 17.35 -20.22 -11.45
CA LYS A 15 17.82 -19.32 -12.52
C LYS A 15 16.68 -18.82 -13.40
N MET A 16 15.72 -19.68 -13.76
CA MET A 16 14.55 -19.27 -14.55
C MET A 16 13.69 -18.27 -13.78
N ILE A 17 13.44 -18.53 -12.50
CA ILE A 17 12.68 -17.63 -11.62
C ILE A 17 13.33 -16.25 -11.54
N ARG A 18 14.66 -16.19 -11.35
CA ARG A 18 15.41 -14.92 -11.35
C ARG A 18 15.29 -14.18 -12.69
N PHE A 19 15.36 -14.90 -13.81
CA PHE A 19 15.23 -14.30 -15.14
C PHE A 19 13.84 -13.70 -15.37
N LEU A 20 12.79 -14.42 -14.99
CA LEU A 20 11.41 -13.92 -15.08
C LEU A 20 11.23 -12.68 -14.20
N ALA A 21 11.74 -12.73 -12.97
CA ALA A 21 11.66 -11.62 -12.03
C ALA A 21 12.36 -10.36 -12.56
N LEU A 22 13.56 -10.50 -13.15
CA LEU A 22 14.26 -9.39 -13.82
C LEU A 22 13.48 -8.87 -15.03
N GLY A 23 12.84 -9.74 -15.80
CA GLY A 23 11.99 -9.37 -16.93
C GLY A 23 10.77 -8.56 -16.50
N ALA A 24 10.09 -8.98 -15.43
CA ALA A 24 8.91 -8.32 -14.89
C ALA A 24 9.21 -6.90 -14.41
N VAL A 25 10.37 -6.68 -13.76
CA VAL A 25 10.75 -5.37 -13.24
C VAL A 25 11.45 -4.45 -14.25
N ARG A 26 11.78 -4.96 -15.44
CA ARG A 26 12.53 -4.20 -16.46
C ARG A 26 11.76 -2.99 -16.97
N GLY A 27 10.43 -3.04 -16.98
CA GLY A 27 9.56 -1.96 -17.46
C GLY A 27 9.28 -0.85 -16.44
N LEU A 28 9.70 -1.02 -15.19
CA LEU A 28 9.42 -0.06 -14.12
C LEU A 28 10.56 0.98 -14.03
N SER A 29 10.22 2.27 -14.18
CA SER A 29 11.22 3.35 -14.07
C SER A 29 11.68 3.60 -12.63
N GLN A 30 10.82 3.34 -11.64
CA GLN A 30 11.10 3.62 -10.24
C GLN A 30 11.55 2.35 -9.52
N GLU A 31 12.67 2.45 -8.81
CA GLU A 31 13.27 1.34 -8.07
C GLU A 31 12.35 0.80 -6.95
N LYS A 32 11.63 1.71 -6.29
CA LYS A 32 10.62 1.37 -5.27
C LYS A 32 9.49 0.49 -5.81
N ASP A 33 9.11 0.70 -7.08
CA ASP A 33 8.04 -0.06 -7.72
C ASP A 33 8.54 -1.45 -8.11
N LYS A 34 9.82 -1.57 -8.53
CA LYS A 34 10.48 -2.88 -8.73
C LYS A 34 10.50 -3.71 -7.46
N ILE A 35 10.89 -3.10 -6.35
CA ILE A 35 10.93 -3.78 -5.04
C ILE A 35 9.54 -4.21 -4.60
N LYS A 36 8.53 -3.36 -4.80
CA LYS A 36 7.13 -3.68 -4.48
C LYS A 36 6.59 -4.83 -5.32
N GLU A 37 6.89 -4.85 -6.62
CA GLU A 37 6.44 -5.92 -7.52
C GLU A 37 7.11 -7.26 -7.17
N LEU A 38 8.39 -7.24 -6.82
CA LEU A 38 9.12 -8.44 -6.39
C LEU A 38 8.65 -8.95 -5.01
N ASP A 39 8.35 -8.05 -4.08
CA ASP A 39 7.73 -8.41 -2.79
C ASP A 39 6.35 -9.04 -3.00
N ALA A 40 5.53 -8.48 -3.91
CA ALA A 40 4.23 -9.04 -4.29
C ALA A 40 4.35 -10.40 -4.99
N ALA A 41 5.44 -10.64 -5.72
CA ALA A 41 5.76 -11.94 -6.31
C ALA A 41 6.30 -12.96 -5.28
N GLY A 42 6.46 -12.58 -4.01
CA GLY A 42 6.84 -13.47 -2.91
C GLY A 42 8.34 -13.58 -2.67
N PHE A 43 9.17 -12.74 -3.28
CA PHE A 43 10.61 -12.71 -3.02
C PHE A 43 10.90 -12.09 -1.65
N LYS A 44 11.88 -12.64 -0.92
CA LYS A 44 12.31 -12.05 0.35
C LYS A 44 13.13 -10.78 0.10
N PRO A 45 13.13 -9.79 1.01
CA PRO A 45 13.90 -8.55 0.84
C PRO A 45 15.38 -8.77 0.52
N ASN A 46 16.03 -9.78 1.13
CA ASN A 46 17.43 -10.12 0.85
C ASN A 46 17.64 -10.67 -0.58
N GLU A 47 16.65 -11.37 -1.12
CA GLU A 47 16.69 -11.91 -2.48
C GLU A 47 16.44 -10.79 -3.50
N ILE A 48 15.54 -9.86 -3.17
CA ILE A 48 15.30 -8.64 -3.96
C ILE A 48 16.58 -7.80 -4.05
N ASP A 49 17.26 -7.59 -2.92
CA ASP A 49 18.54 -6.87 -2.90
C ASP A 49 19.58 -7.57 -3.79
N ARG A 50 19.69 -8.90 -3.72
CA ARG A 50 20.59 -9.67 -4.58
C ARG A 50 20.21 -9.60 -6.06
N LEU A 51 18.91 -9.62 -6.36
CA LEU A 51 18.40 -9.61 -7.73
C LEU A 51 18.60 -8.25 -8.41
N LEU A 52 18.39 -7.15 -7.66
CA LEU A 52 18.54 -5.78 -8.14
C LEU A 52 19.98 -5.25 -7.98
N GLY A 53 20.89 -6.02 -7.38
CA GLY A 53 22.28 -5.62 -7.12
C GLY A 53 22.39 -4.47 -6.11
N LYS A 54 21.54 -4.47 -5.08
CA LYS A 54 21.47 -3.44 -4.04
C LYS A 54 22.15 -3.88 -2.74
N THR A 55 22.48 -2.90 -1.92
CA THR A 55 23.01 -3.13 -0.58
C THR A 55 22.01 -3.91 0.25
N VAL A 56 22.51 -4.86 1.04
CA VAL A 56 21.70 -5.68 1.95
C VAL A 56 20.90 -4.76 2.89
N GLY A 57 19.58 -4.96 2.93
CA GLY A 57 18.65 -4.18 3.76
C GLY A 57 18.00 -3.00 3.03
N TYR A 58 18.42 -2.68 1.80
CA TYR A 58 17.80 -1.58 1.03
C TYR A 58 16.32 -1.85 0.76
N SER A 59 15.99 -3.05 0.26
CA SER A 59 14.61 -3.44 -0.02
C SER A 59 13.74 -3.44 1.23
N ARG A 60 14.30 -3.82 2.38
CA ARG A 60 13.58 -3.79 3.67
C ARG A 60 13.20 -2.36 4.06
N VAL A 61 14.13 -1.43 3.99
CA VAL A 61 13.89 0.00 4.31
C VAL A 61 12.88 0.60 3.33
N VAL A 62 12.97 0.25 2.04
CA VAL A 62 12.02 0.73 1.03
C VAL A 62 10.61 0.20 1.30
N LEU A 63 10.46 -1.08 1.67
CA LEU A 63 9.18 -1.68 2.02
C LEU A 63 8.59 -1.08 3.31
N GLU A 64 9.41 -0.85 4.33
CA GLU A 64 8.97 -0.18 5.56
C GLU A 64 8.49 1.25 5.26
N ARG A 65 9.25 2.04 4.50
CA ARG A 65 8.81 3.38 4.07
C ARG A 65 7.54 3.37 3.23
N LEU A 66 7.34 2.34 2.39
CA LEU A 66 6.11 2.17 1.63
C LEU A 66 4.92 1.84 2.54
N LYS A 67 5.12 1.03 3.59
CA LYS A 67 4.09 0.71 4.60
C LYS A 67 3.72 1.94 5.42
N GLU A 68 4.70 2.73 5.85
CA GLU A 68 4.47 3.98 6.59
C GLU A 68 3.66 4.98 5.76
N LYS A 69 3.92 5.07 4.45
CA LYS A 69 3.11 5.90 3.54
C LYS A 69 1.67 5.43 3.36
N LYS A 70 1.39 4.15 3.64
CA LYS A 70 0.04 3.57 3.54
C LYS A 70 -0.71 3.57 4.86
N GLN A 71 -0.04 3.76 5.99
CA GLN A 71 -0.72 4.04 7.25
C GLN A 71 -1.16 5.51 7.25
N PRO A 72 -2.46 5.81 7.41
CA PRO A 72 -2.84 7.13 7.87
C PRO A 72 -2.17 7.32 9.22
N GLN A 73 -1.39 8.40 9.38
CA GLN A 73 -0.88 8.84 10.67
C GLN A 73 -2.01 8.79 11.71
N PRO A 74 -1.91 7.97 12.77
CA PRO A 74 -2.72 8.18 13.95
C PRO A 74 -2.08 9.35 14.71
N GLY A 75 -2.39 10.57 14.29
CA GLY A 75 -1.74 11.75 14.87
C GLY A 75 -2.00 13.09 14.20
N ALA A 76 -2.85 13.19 13.18
CA ALA A 76 -3.42 14.50 12.85
C ALA A 76 -4.33 14.92 14.01
N PRO A 77 -4.15 16.10 14.63
CA PRO A 77 -5.04 16.56 15.70
C PRO A 77 -6.47 16.60 15.17
N SER A 78 -7.29 15.72 15.73
CA SER A 78 -8.73 15.68 15.49
C SER A 78 -9.31 16.93 16.15
N ALA A 79 -9.42 18.01 15.38
CA ALA A 79 -10.34 19.07 15.70
C ALA A 79 -11.76 18.56 15.45
N THR A 80 -12.59 18.71 16.47
CA THR A 80 -14.06 18.71 16.42
C THR A 80 -14.75 17.37 16.71
N GLY A 81 -14.64 16.94 17.96
CA GLY A 81 -15.82 16.44 18.67
C GLY A 81 -16.47 17.61 19.41
N THR A 82 -17.71 17.95 19.09
CA THR A 82 -18.81 18.23 20.05
C THR A 82 -20.09 18.51 19.26
N SER A 83 -20.96 17.49 19.29
CA SER A 83 -22.42 17.55 19.38
C SER A 83 -23.16 18.76 18.78
N SER A 84 -23.98 18.50 17.76
CA SER A 84 -25.31 19.10 17.66
C SER A 84 -26.24 18.16 16.90
N SER A 85 -27.13 17.55 17.69
CA SER A 85 -28.31 16.78 17.33
C SER A 85 -29.30 17.58 16.49
N THR A 86 -29.99 16.90 15.56
CA THR A 86 -31.44 16.97 15.29
C THR A 86 -32.00 18.36 14.90
N THR A 87 -32.54 18.61 13.70
CA THR A 87 -33.77 18.00 13.16
C THR A 87 -33.96 18.41 11.70
N GLN A 88 -34.36 17.47 10.85
CA GLN A 88 -35.05 17.77 9.59
C GLN A 88 -36.50 18.17 9.90
N THR A 89 -37.02 19.24 9.29
CA THR A 89 -38.39 19.26 8.73
C THR A 89 -38.57 20.50 7.86
N SER A 90 -38.73 20.24 6.57
CA SER A 90 -39.32 21.10 5.56
C SER A 90 -40.84 21.23 5.79
N SER A 91 -41.41 22.43 5.77
CA SER A 91 -42.71 22.74 5.10
C SER A 91 -43.21 24.18 5.36
N THR A 92 -43.48 24.88 4.25
CA THR A 92 -44.62 25.80 3.98
C THR A 92 -44.70 27.19 4.65
N PRO A 93 -44.82 28.29 3.85
CA PRO A 93 -45.17 29.63 4.32
C PRO A 93 -46.68 29.89 4.19
N GLN A 94 -47.41 30.20 5.27
CA GLN A 94 -48.66 31.00 5.21
C GLN A 94 -49.31 31.19 6.59
N GLY A 95 -49.66 32.44 6.91
CA GLY A 95 -50.90 32.76 7.63
C GLY A 95 -50.79 33.31 9.05
N GLN A 96 -51.15 34.59 9.16
CA GLN A 96 -51.93 35.22 10.26
C GLN A 96 -51.25 35.40 11.62
N GLN A 97 -50.95 36.66 11.98
CA GLN A 97 -51.40 37.24 13.26
C GLN A 97 -51.79 38.71 13.04
N GLU A 98 -53.09 38.95 13.11
CA GLU A 98 -53.72 40.27 13.26
C GLU A 98 -53.52 40.80 14.69
N MET A 99 -53.44 42.13 14.80
CA MET A 99 -53.89 43.02 15.89
C MET A 99 -53.74 42.62 17.36
N THR A 100 -53.11 43.49 18.17
CA THR A 100 -53.80 44.36 19.17
C THR A 100 -52.82 44.98 20.17
N THR A 101 -52.82 46.32 20.20
CA THR A 101 -52.71 47.28 21.32
C THR A 101 -52.46 46.74 22.74
N VAL A 102 -51.49 47.31 23.46
CA VAL A 102 -51.70 48.30 24.55
C VAL A 102 -50.47 49.20 24.69
#